data_AF-A0A831S1H4-F1
#
_entry.id   AF-A0A831S1H4-F1
#
_cell.length_a   1.000
_cell.length_b   1.000
_cell.length_c   1.000
_cell.angle_alpha   90.00
_cell.angle_beta   90.00
_cell.angle_gamma   90.00
#
_symmetry.space_group_name_H-M   'P 1'
#
loop_
_entity.id
_entity.type
_entity.pdbx_description
1 polymer ?
#
loop_
_entity_poly.entity_id
_entity_poly.type
_entity_poly.pdbx_seq_one_letter_code
_entity_poly.pdbx_strand_id
1 'polypeptide(L)'
;MKRLIVVLSLFLCIMLVGCERQKSGSKESKRKQQKNSKTLEEELEEKVMSILRDEPKDNLAWQKVTDIFEGRHYASGPVIVSALIRALCRNKSETIRWRAADLLGSLPLYLPSKEAVRALDKEAVRALITALKSDKSEKVRWKAAVALESRFSMPDDEIIQALITALKSDKSEGVRKQAVYELFQLRKKLRESDKKIRQALVAASKSDKSEGVRFNAANLLKASKEEEKNKEESKTD
;
A
#
# COMPACT_ATOMS: atom_id res chain seq x y z
N MET A 1 26.14 -70.46 0.98
CA MET A 1 24.86 -69.72 0.95
C MET A 1 24.59 -68.85 2.19
N LYS A 2 24.79 -69.33 3.44
CA LYS A 2 24.50 -68.54 4.66
C LYS A 2 25.32 -67.24 4.84
N ARG A 3 26.56 -67.17 4.36
CA ARG A 3 27.40 -65.95 4.44
C ARG A 3 27.02 -64.84 3.44
N LEU A 4 26.36 -65.19 2.32
CA LEU A 4 25.98 -64.22 1.29
C LEU A 4 24.69 -63.44 1.68
N ILE A 5 23.79 -64.09 2.42
CA ILE A 5 22.54 -63.49 2.90
C ILE A 5 22.78 -62.42 3.98
N VAL A 6 23.76 -62.63 4.87
CA VAL A 6 24.09 -61.66 5.93
C VAL A 6 24.67 -60.37 5.34
N VAL A 7 25.54 -60.47 4.34
CA VAL A 7 26.17 -59.31 3.68
C VAL A 7 25.15 -58.48 2.89
N LEU A 8 24.19 -59.12 2.19
CA LEU A 8 23.11 -58.39 1.51
C LEU A 8 22.15 -57.68 2.49
N SER A 9 21.85 -58.28 3.66
CA SER A 9 20.97 -57.64 4.66
C SER A 9 21.62 -56.42 5.32
N LEU A 10 22.94 -56.47 5.56
CA LEU A 10 23.68 -55.37 6.17
C LEU A 10 23.80 -54.18 5.19
N PHE A 11 24.01 -54.46 3.91
CA PHE A 11 24.04 -53.43 2.86
C PHE A 11 22.69 -52.75 2.67
N LEU A 12 21.58 -53.50 2.72
CA LEU A 12 20.23 -52.95 2.59
C LEU A 12 19.87 -52.05 3.80
N CYS A 13 20.25 -52.44 5.02
CA CYS A 13 20.08 -51.62 6.22
C CYS A 13 20.89 -50.31 6.15
N ILE A 14 22.14 -50.35 5.69
CA ILE A 14 22.98 -49.13 5.58
C ILE A 14 22.40 -48.15 4.55
N MET A 15 21.89 -48.65 3.42
CA MET A 15 21.28 -47.82 2.37
C MET A 15 19.96 -47.19 2.82
N LEU A 16 19.11 -47.92 3.56
CA LEU A 16 17.86 -47.40 4.11
C LEU A 16 18.11 -46.35 5.21
N VAL A 17 19.03 -46.62 6.14
CA VAL A 17 19.42 -45.68 7.20
C VAL A 17 20.13 -44.44 6.63
N GLY A 18 20.94 -44.59 5.58
CA GLY A 18 21.57 -43.48 4.86
C GLY A 18 20.57 -42.56 4.15
N CYS A 19 19.55 -43.14 3.51
CA CYS A 19 18.50 -42.38 2.83
C CYS A 19 17.58 -41.64 3.81
N GLU A 20 17.28 -42.22 4.98
CA GLU A 20 16.52 -41.56 6.05
C GLU A 20 17.33 -40.45 6.75
N ARG A 21 18.64 -40.64 6.98
CA ARG A 21 19.53 -39.59 7.53
C ARG A 21 19.69 -38.39 6.60
N GLN A 22 19.77 -38.59 5.28
CA GLN A 22 19.79 -37.48 4.32
C GLN A 22 18.44 -36.74 4.25
N LYS A 23 17.32 -37.46 4.35
CA LYS A 23 15.97 -36.86 4.43
C LYS A 23 15.72 -36.12 5.74
N SER A 24 16.24 -36.61 6.88
CA SER A 24 16.12 -35.95 8.18
C SER A 24 17.00 -34.71 8.28
N GLY A 25 18.25 -34.76 7.79
CA GLY A 25 19.15 -33.60 7.72
C GLY A 25 18.62 -32.48 6.81
N SER A 26 17.99 -32.83 5.69
CA SER A 26 17.31 -31.86 4.80
C SER A 26 16.09 -31.21 5.47
N LYS A 27 15.27 -31.98 6.19
CA LYS A 27 14.11 -31.44 6.93
C LYS A 27 14.52 -30.56 8.11
N GLU A 28 15.56 -30.93 8.84
CA GLU A 28 16.03 -30.16 10.00
C GLU A 28 16.73 -28.86 9.57
N SER A 29 17.50 -28.90 8.47
CA SER A 29 18.08 -27.70 7.84
C SER A 29 16.99 -26.74 7.35
N LYS A 30 15.96 -27.25 6.66
CA LYS A 30 14.79 -26.45 6.24
C LYS A 30 14.05 -25.83 7.43
N ARG A 31 13.86 -26.59 8.52
CA ARG A 31 13.24 -26.09 9.76
C ARG A 31 14.06 -24.99 10.43
N LYS A 32 15.39 -25.13 10.50
CA LYS A 32 16.29 -24.11 11.05
C LYS A 32 16.28 -22.84 10.19
N GLN A 33 16.33 -22.98 8.87
CA GLN A 33 16.27 -21.86 7.93
C GLN A 33 14.93 -21.11 8.00
N GLN A 34 13.81 -21.84 8.08
CA GLN A 34 12.48 -21.25 8.25
C GLN A 34 12.33 -20.54 9.60
N LYS A 35 12.86 -21.12 10.68
CA LYS A 35 12.85 -20.49 12.01
C LYS A 35 13.64 -19.17 12.00
N ASN A 36 14.84 -19.16 11.41
CA ASN A 36 15.65 -17.95 11.30
C ASN A 36 14.99 -16.88 10.42
N SER A 37 14.34 -17.26 9.32
CA SER A 37 13.59 -16.33 8.46
C SER A 37 12.44 -15.68 9.23
N LYS A 38 11.67 -16.47 9.99
CA LYS A 38 10.54 -15.98 10.78
C LYS A 38 11.00 -15.01 11.87
N THR A 39 12.12 -15.29 12.53
CA THR A 39 12.71 -14.40 13.53
C THR A 39 13.14 -13.06 12.92
N LEU A 40 13.73 -13.08 11.72
CA LEU A 40 14.11 -11.85 11.00
C LEU A 40 12.89 -11.02 10.59
N GLU A 41 11.80 -11.66 10.15
CA GLU A 41 10.55 -10.96 9.82
C GLU A 41 9.94 -10.28 11.06
N GLU A 42 9.89 -10.99 12.19
CA GLU A 42 9.39 -10.44 13.46
C GLU A 42 10.24 -9.25 13.95
N GLU A 43 11.57 -9.35 13.83
CA GLU A 43 12.49 -8.24 14.15
C GLU A 43 12.28 -7.02 13.24
N LEU A 44 12.08 -7.23 11.94
CA LEU A 44 11.79 -6.16 10.99
C LEU A 44 10.44 -5.51 11.25
N GLU A 45 9.40 -6.30 11.50
CA GLU A 45 8.08 -5.79 11.86
C GLU A 45 8.15 -4.94 13.13
N GLU A 46 8.83 -5.43 14.17
CA GLU A 46 8.97 -4.68 15.42
C GLU A 46 9.80 -3.40 15.23
N LYS A 47 10.81 -3.41 14.36
CA LYS A 47 11.57 -2.20 14.00
C LYS A 47 10.72 -1.19 13.24
N VAL A 48 9.86 -1.62 12.32
CA VAL A 48 8.88 -0.74 11.66
C VAL A 48 7.93 -0.16 12.71
N MET A 49 7.41 -0.99 13.60
CA MET A 49 6.49 -0.56 14.65
C MET A 49 7.16 0.39 15.67
N SER A 50 8.43 0.18 16.01
CA SER A 50 9.20 1.08 16.86
C SER A 50 9.38 2.43 16.18
N ILE A 51 9.75 2.47 14.89
CA ILE A 51 9.84 3.74 14.15
C ILE A 51 8.48 4.47 14.09
N LEU A 52 7.38 3.72 13.93
CA LEU A 52 6.04 4.29 13.95
C LEU A 52 5.64 4.84 15.33
N ARG A 53 6.22 4.30 16.42
CA ARG A 53 6.00 4.73 17.82
C ARG A 53 6.94 5.87 18.24
N ASP A 54 8.24 5.74 17.99
CA ASP A 54 9.36 6.46 18.62
C ASP A 54 9.77 7.78 17.90
N GLU A 55 8.79 8.61 17.49
CA GLU A 55 8.92 10.06 17.16
C GLU A 55 9.67 10.49 15.84
N PRO A 56 9.46 11.73 15.25
CA PRO A 56 8.89 13.00 15.78
C PRO A 56 7.80 13.66 14.85
N LYS A 57 7.58 14.99 14.95
CA LYS A 57 6.54 15.79 14.24
C LYS A 57 6.86 16.07 12.75
N ASP A 58 7.98 15.55 12.27
CA ASP A 58 8.68 15.95 11.06
C ASP A 58 9.05 14.73 10.20
N ASN A 59 9.45 14.99 8.95
CA ASN A 59 9.65 14.02 7.88
C ASN A 59 10.77 12.96 8.13
N LEU A 60 11.28 12.81 9.35
CA LEU A 60 12.39 11.91 9.68
C LEU A 60 11.97 10.44 9.88
N ALA A 61 10.70 10.20 10.24
CA ALA A 61 10.15 8.83 10.29
C ALA A 61 10.21 8.14 8.91
N TRP A 62 10.11 8.94 7.85
CA TRP A 62 10.27 8.50 6.48
C TRP A 62 11.67 7.97 6.20
N GLN A 63 12.69 8.78 6.50
CA GLN A 63 14.09 8.41 6.27
C GLN A 63 14.45 7.12 7.00
N LYS A 64 14.01 6.97 8.25
CA LYS A 64 14.28 5.77 9.04
C LYS A 64 13.63 4.50 8.47
N VAL A 65 12.43 4.59 7.91
CA VAL A 65 11.78 3.43 7.26
C VAL A 65 12.42 3.16 5.90
N THR A 66 12.77 4.19 5.12
CA THR A 66 13.48 4.03 3.84
C THR A 66 14.89 3.49 4.02
N ASP A 67 15.59 3.83 5.10
CA ASP A 67 16.89 3.27 5.44
C ASP A 67 16.81 1.75 5.70
N ILE A 68 15.66 1.23 6.15
CA ILE A 68 15.43 -0.24 6.23
C ILE A 68 15.38 -0.84 4.82
N PHE A 69 14.79 -0.13 3.85
CA PHE A 69 14.75 -0.57 2.46
C PHE A 69 16.13 -0.49 1.79
N GLU A 70 16.90 0.58 2.04
CA GLU A 70 18.22 0.82 1.44
C GLU A 70 19.33 -0.02 2.10
N GLY A 71 19.20 -0.30 3.40
CA GLY A 71 20.23 -0.90 4.26
C GLY A 71 20.53 -2.39 4.09
N ARG A 72 20.06 -3.02 3.00
CA ARG A 72 20.19 -4.46 2.61
C ARG A 72 18.92 -5.29 2.84
N HIS A 73 18.03 -5.27 1.85
CA HIS A 73 17.41 -6.44 1.19
C HIS A 73 16.09 -5.99 0.53
N TYR A 74 16.06 -5.88 -0.81
CA TYR A 74 14.78 -5.76 -1.56
C TYR A 74 13.77 -6.86 -1.19
N ALA A 75 14.25 -8.00 -0.69
CA ALA A 75 13.45 -9.11 -0.16
C ALA A 75 12.64 -8.76 1.11
N SER A 76 12.98 -7.69 1.84
CA SER A 76 12.28 -7.25 3.06
C SER A 76 11.07 -6.36 2.76
N GLY A 77 10.94 -5.86 1.53
CA GLY A 77 9.81 -5.01 1.14
C GLY A 77 8.45 -5.64 1.44
N PRO A 78 8.23 -6.92 1.14
CA PRO A 78 7.02 -7.64 1.53
C PRO A 78 6.65 -7.57 3.01
N VAL A 79 7.64 -7.74 3.88
CA VAL A 79 7.48 -7.70 5.33
C VAL A 79 7.10 -6.29 5.78
N ILE A 80 7.78 -5.27 5.24
CA ILE A 80 7.52 -3.88 5.58
C ILE A 80 6.11 -3.46 5.13
N VAL A 81 5.70 -3.79 3.90
CA VAL A 81 4.36 -3.48 3.40
C VAL A 81 3.29 -4.19 4.26
N SER A 82 3.52 -5.45 4.62
CA SER A 82 2.62 -6.20 5.51
C SER A 82 2.51 -5.56 6.90
N ALA A 83 3.64 -5.12 7.47
CA ALA A 83 3.69 -4.41 8.74
C ALA A 83 2.87 -3.11 8.69
N LEU A 84 3.04 -2.33 7.63
CA LEU A 84 2.31 -1.08 7.42
C LEU A 84 0.80 -1.32 7.24
N ILE A 85 0.40 -2.34 6.47
CA ILE A 85 -1.02 -2.72 6.35
C ILE A 85 -1.60 -3.10 7.73
N ARG A 86 -0.89 -3.92 8.51
CA ARG A 86 -1.34 -4.28 9.88
C ARG A 86 -1.43 -3.06 10.78
N ALA A 87 -0.44 -2.17 10.71
CA ALA A 87 -0.44 -0.91 11.46
C ALA A 87 -1.65 -0.05 11.10
N LEU A 88 -1.96 0.10 9.81
CA LEU A 88 -3.13 0.83 9.33
C LEU A 88 -4.45 0.20 9.77
N CYS A 89 -4.59 -1.12 9.69
CA CYS A 89 -5.90 -1.76 9.92
C CYS A 89 -6.20 -2.06 11.39
N ARG A 90 -5.18 -2.28 12.23
CA ARG A 90 -5.36 -2.90 13.56
C ARG A 90 -4.82 -2.05 14.71
N ASN A 91 -4.04 -1.01 14.44
CA ASN A 91 -3.42 -0.25 15.53
C ASN A 91 -4.44 0.67 16.23
N LYS A 92 -4.40 0.71 17.57
CA LYS A 92 -5.29 1.56 18.37
C LYS A 92 -4.98 3.05 18.23
N SER A 93 -3.71 3.41 18.05
CA SER A 93 -3.22 4.78 17.90
C SER A 93 -3.60 5.37 16.55
N GLU A 94 -4.30 6.50 16.57
CA GLU A 94 -4.58 7.31 15.37
C GLU A 94 -3.29 7.66 14.63
N THR A 95 -2.27 8.12 15.36
CA THR A 95 -0.99 8.55 14.80
C THR A 95 -0.31 7.43 14.03
N ILE A 96 -0.30 6.21 14.57
CA ILE A 96 0.32 5.07 13.90
C ILE A 96 -0.45 4.70 12.64
N ARG A 97 -1.79 4.68 12.69
CA ARG A 97 -2.62 4.40 11.50
C ARG A 97 -2.41 5.46 10.42
N TRP A 98 -2.38 6.73 10.81
CA TRP A 98 -2.13 7.85 9.90
C TRP A 98 -0.76 7.72 9.22
N ARG A 99 0.29 7.45 9.99
CA ARG A 99 1.65 7.25 9.47
C ARG A 99 1.74 6.05 8.54
N ALA A 100 1.06 4.96 8.89
CA ALA A 100 1.00 3.79 8.04
C ALA A 100 0.33 4.12 6.69
N ALA A 101 -0.77 4.87 6.68
CA ALA A 101 -1.40 5.32 5.44
C ALA A 101 -0.47 6.23 4.62
N ASP A 102 0.21 7.16 5.28
CA ASP A 102 1.21 8.05 4.67
C ASP A 102 2.32 7.24 3.99
N LEU A 103 3.01 6.37 4.75
CA LEU A 103 4.08 5.49 4.28
C LEU A 103 3.65 4.61 3.10
N LEU A 104 2.45 4.01 3.18
CA LEU A 104 1.92 3.21 2.08
C LEU A 104 1.74 4.04 0.80
N GLY A 105 1.34 5.31 0.91
CA GLY A 105 1.15 6.21 -0.23
C GLY A 105 2.43 6.53 -1.00
N SER A 106 3.56 6.67 -0.32
CA SER A 106 4.83 7.06 -0.97
C SER A 106 5.71 5.86 -1.37
N LEU A 107 5.30 4.62 -1.11
CA LEU A 107 6.03 3.42 -1.55
C LEU A 107 6.48 3.45 -3.02
N PRO A 108 5.68 3.94 -4.00
CA PRO A 108 6.10 3.99 -5.39
C PRO A 108 7.34 4.84 -5.66
N LEU A 109 7.67 5.80 -4.80
CA LEU A 109 8.88 6.63 -4.93
C LEU A 109 10.17 5.86 -4.60
N TYR A 110 10.06 4.79 -3.79
CA TYR A 110 11.21 4.11 -3.19
C TYR A 110 11.33 2.64 -3.62
N LEU A 111 10.27 2.05 -4.16
CA LEU A 111 10.27 0.67 -4.64
C LEU A 111 10.15 0.63 -6.18
N PRO A 112 11.27 0.74 -6.92
CA PRO A 112 11.26 0.73 -8.39
C PRO A 112 10.99 -0.65 -9.01
N SER A 113 10.90 -1.71 -8.20
CA SER A 113 10.80 -3.11 -8.63
C SER A 113 9.34 -3.55 -8.89
N LYS A 114 9.05 -3.99 -10.12
CA LYS A 114 7.71 -4.20 -10.68
C LYS A 114 7.04 -5.54 -10.35
N GLU A 115 7.72 -6.57 -9.84
CA GLU A 115 7.09 -7.89 -9.65
C GLU A 115 6.67 -8.20 -8.20
N ALA A 116 7.55 -8.12 -7.21
CA ALA A 116 7.24 -8.51 -5.83
C ALA A 116 6.25 -7.55 -5.14
N VAL A 117 6.24 -6.29 -5.57
CA VAL A 117 5.40 -5.24 -4.99
C VAL A 117 3.96 -5.32 -5.48
N ARG A 118 3.69 -5.86 -6.68
CA ARG A 118 2.34 -5.82 -7.30
C ARG A 118 1.24 -6.50 -6.50
N ALA A 119 1.50 -7.64 -5.87
CA ALA A 119 0.48 -8.36 -5.11
C ALA A 119 0.15 -7.61 -3.80
N LEU A 120 1.18 -7.22 -3.07
CA LEU A 120 1.07 -6.43 -1.84
C LEU A 120 0.58 -5.01 -2.07
N ASP A 121 0.78 -4.52 -3.28
CA ASP A 121 0.27 -3.25 -3.70
C ASP A 121 -1.26 -3.26 -3.79
N LYS A 122 -1.87 -4.29 -4.38
CA LYS A 122 -3.33 -4.44 -4.37
C LYS A 122 -3.84 -4.52 -2.93
N GLU A 123 -3.14 -5.23 -2.05
CA GLU A 123 -3.52 -5.31 -0.63
C GLU A 123 -3.41 -3.96 0.07
N ALA A 124 -2.34 -3.20 -0.17
CA ALA A 124 -2.18 -1.88 0.41
C ALA A 124 -3.17 -0.86 -0.16
N VAL A 125 -3.55 -0.95 -1.45
CA VAL A 125 -4.66 -0.16 -2.02
C VAL A 125 -5.97 -0.49 -1.30
N ARG A 126 -6.30 -1.77 -1.14
CA ARG A 126 -7.51 -2.19 -0.40
C ARG A 126 -7.50 -1.75 1.06
N ALA A 127 -6.34 -1.80 1.72
CA ALA A 127 -6.17 -1.32 3.08
C ALA A 127 -6.42 0.20 3.17
N LEU A 128 -5.88 0.99 2.24
CA LEU A 128 -6.12 2.42 2.13
C LEU A 128 -7.60 2.74 1.81
N ILE A 129 -8.23 2.03 0.89
CA ILE A 129 -9.67 2.17 0.59
C ILE A 129 -10.51 1.86 1.84
N THR A 130 -10.16 0.81 2.58
CA THR A 130 -10.85 0.45 3.82
C THR A 130 -10.69 1.55 4.87
N ALA A 131 -9.48 2.07 5.03
CA ALA A 131 -9.20 3.19 5.93
C ALA A 131 -10.01 4.44 5.52
N LEU A 132 -10.00 4.82 4.23
CA LEU A 132 -10.80 5.93 3.70
C LEU A 132 -12.30 5.76 3.96
N LYS A 133 -12.84 4.55 3.87
CA LYS A 133 -14.28 4.30 4.07
C LYS A 133 -14.71 4.27 5.53
N SER A 134 -13.85 3.79 6.42
CA SER A 134 -14.30 3.30 7.73
C SER A 134 -13.41 3.63 8.93
N ASP A 135 -12.24 4.26 8.75
CA ASP A 135 -11.44 4.65 9.91
C ASP A 135 -12.21 5.65 10.78
N LYS A 136 -12.17 5.43 12.09
CA LYS A 136 -12.82 6.31 13.08
C LYS A 136 -12.27 7.74 13.05
N SER A 137 -11.00 7.92 12.68
CA SER A 137 -10.35 9.23 12.64
C SER A 137 -10.46 9.85 11.25
N GLU A 138 -10.99 11.06 11.18
CA GLU A 138 -11.00 11.83 9.93
C GLU A 138 -9.60 12.12 9.40
N LYS A 139 -8.58 12.24 10.25
CA LYS A 139 -7.21 12.47 9.79
C LYS A 139 -6.67 11.26 9.04
N VAL A 140 -6.97 10.06 9.53
CA VAL A 140 -6.57 8.81 8.85
C VAL A 140 -7.32 8.67 7.54
N ARG A 141 -8.64 8.93 7.51
CA ARG A 141 -9.43 8.93 6.26
C ARG A 141 -8.89 9.94 5.25
N TRP A 142 -8.60 11.17 5.70
CA TRP A 142 -8.00 12.22 4.89
C TRP A 142 -6.66 11.77 4.30
N LYS A 143 -5.77 11.21 5.13
CA LYS A 143 -4.47 10.73 4.66
C LYS A 143 -4.59 9.54 3.72
N ALA A 144 -5.54 8.65 3.94
CA ALA A 144 -5.82 7.54 3.03
C ALA A 144 -6.28 8.05 1.66
N ALA A 145 -7.05 9.14 1.58
CA ALA A 145 -7.39 9.77 0.30
C ALA A 145 -6.13 10.27 -0.42
N VAL A 146 -5.26 11.00 0.28
CA VAL A 146 -3.96 11.49 -0.26
C VAL A 146 -3.11 10.34 -0.80
N ALA A 147 -2.95 9.29 0.00
CA ALA A 147 -2.14 8.13 -0.35
C ALA A 147 -2.69 7.33 -1.54
N LEU A 148 -3.99 7.42 -1.85
CA LEU A 148 -4.59 6.72 -2.99
C LEU A 148 -4.29 7.39 -4.33
N GLU A 149 -4.05 8.71 -4.36
CA GLU A 149 -3.65 9.42 -5.59
C GLU A 149 -2.19 9.18 -5.96
N SER A 150 -1.32 9.16 -4.95
CA SER A 150 0.12 8.95 -5.12
C SER A 150 0.48 7.53 -5.59
N ARG A 151 -0.50 6.62 -5.50
CA ARG A 151 -0.41 5.22 -5.91
C ARG A 151 -0.90 5.09 -7.37
N PHE A 152 0.07 5.04 -8.28
CA PHE A 152 0.02 4.48 -9.66
C PHE A 152 0.21 5.40 -10.85
N SER A 153 0.91 4.81 -11.82
CA SER A 153 0.98 5.17 -13.24
C SER A 153 -0.31 4.86 -14.02
N MET A 154 -1.25 4.10 -13.44
CA MET A 154 -2.58 3.84 -14.00
C MET A 154 -3.59 3.61 -12.85
N PRO A 155 -4.38 4.63 -12.47
CA PRO A 155 -5.37 4.50 -11.41
C PRO A 155 -6.47 3.50 -11.79
N ASP A 156 -6.77 2.56 -10.88
CA ASP A 156 -7.84 1.57 -11.04
C ASP A 156 -9.20 2.20 -10.73
N ASP A 157 -10.24 1.69 -11.37
CA ASP A 157 -11.63 2.15 -11.23
C ASP A 157 -12.12 2.04 -9.78
N GLU A 158 -11.53 1.12 -9.01
CA GLU A 158 -11.75 0.94 -7.56
C GLU A 158 -11.35 2.19 -6.75
N ILE A 159 -10.20 2.81 -7.07
CA ILE A 159 -9.69 4.01 -6.40
C ILE A 159 -10.65 5.18 -6.67
N ILE A 160 -11.05 5.34 -7.92
CA ILE A 160 -11.97 6.40 -8.34
C ILE A 160 -13.30 6.25 -7.61
N GLN A 161 -13.85 5.03 -7.52
CA GLN A 161 -15.10 4.80 -6.78
C GLN A 161 -14.96 5.08 -5.29
N ALA A 162 -13.84 4.70 -4.67
CA ALA A 162 -13.59 4.97 -3.26
C ALA A 162 -13.56 6.49 -2.98
N LEU A 163 -12.85 7.27 -3.80
CA LEU A 163 -12.79 8.72 -3.67
C LEU A 163 -14.14 9.39 -3.96
N ILE A 164 -14.90 8.94 -4.97
CA ILE A 164 -16.26 9.43 -5.23
C ILE A 164 -17.18 9.14 -4.05
N THR A 165 -17.05 7.96 -3.43
CA THR A 165 -17.83 7.60 -2.23
C THR A 165 -17.49 8.51 -1.07
N ALA A 166 -16.20 8.76 -0.83
CA ALA A 166 -15.74 9.70 0.20
C ALA A 166 -16.29 11.11 -0.05
N LEU A 167 -16.19 11.61 -1.29
CA LEU A 167 -16.77 12.89 -1.70
C LEU A 167 -18.28 12.98 -1.45
N LYS A 168 -19.04 11.90 -1.66
CA LYS A 168 -20.49 11.95 -1.49
C LYS A 168 -20.95 11.81 -0.03
N SER A 169 -20.23 11.04 0.77
CA SER A 169 -20.77 10.49 2.02
C SER A 169 -19.90 10.68 3.26
N ASP A 170 -18.64 11.15 3.14
CA ASP A 170 -17.82 11.35 4.32
C ASP A 170 -18.41 12.45 5.23
N LYS A 171 -18.43 12.16 6.53
CA LYS A 171 -18.95 13.07 7.55
C LYS A 171 -18.11 14.34 7.63
N SER A 172 -16.79 14.22 7.50
CA SER A 172 -15.81 15.31 7.59
C SER A 172 -15.76 16.11 6.29
N GLU A 173 -15.89 17.43 6.41
CA GLU A 173 -15.65 18.35 5.28
C GLU A 173 -14.22 18.21 4.74
N GLY A 174 -13.22 18.08 5.62
CA GLY A 174 -11.82 17.99 5.22
C GLY A 174 -11.56 16.79 4.30
N VAL A 175 -12.16 15.63 4.63
CA VAL A 175 -12.06 14.43 3.78
C VAL A 175 -12.74 14.64 2.43
N ARG A 176 -13.94 15.25 2.40
CA ARG A 176 -14.64 15.53 1.13
C ARG A 176 -13.85 16.52 0.25
N LYS A 177 -13.30 17.58 0.84
CA LYS A 177 -12.40 18.52 0.15
C LYS A 177 -11.18 17.83 -0.44
N GLN A 178 -10.58 16.92 0.32
CA GLN A 178 -9.44 16.15 -0.17
C GLN A 178 -9.84 15.25 -1.34
N ALA A 179 -10.97 14.53 -1.23
CA ALA A 179 -11.48 13.70 -2.32
C ALA A 179 -11.73 14.51 -3.61
N VAL A 180 -12.22 15.75 -3.51
CA VAL A 180 -12.32 16.68 -4.66
C VAL A 180 -10.95 16.90 -5.31
N TYR A 181 -9.93 17.21 -4.50
CA TYR A 181 -8.58 17.47 -4.99
C TYR A 181 -7.99 16.23 -5.67
N GLU A 182 -8.05 15.06 -5.03
CA GLU A 182 -7.47 13.83 -5.57
C GLU A 182 -8.17 13.39 -6.86
N LEU A 183 -9.50 13.47 -6.92
CA LEU A 183 -10.25 13.18 -8.14
C LEU A 183 -9.81 14.09 -9.28
N PHE A 184 -9.57 15.38 -9.01
CA PHE A 184 -9.05 16.30 -10.01
C PHE A 184 -7.63 15.94 -10.48
N GLN A 185 -6.72 15.55 -9.59
CA GLN A 185 -5.38 15.10 -9.99
C GLN A 185 -5.44 13.83 -10.85
N LEU A 186 -6.25 12.85 -10.46
CA LEU A 186 -6.45 11.61 -11.22
C LEU A 186 -7.00 11.88 -12.62
N ARG A 187 -7.90 12.86 -12.76
CA ARG A 187 -8.42 13.30 -14.07
C ARG A 187 -7.31 13.73 -15.03
N LYS A 188 -6.28 14.45 -14.54
CA LYS A 188 -5.15 14.90 -15.38
C LYS A 188 -4.35 13.72 -15.96
N LYS A 189 -4.40 12.56 -15.29
CA LYS A 189 -3.70 11.33 -15.68
C LYS A 189 -4.55 10.41 -16.57
N LEU A 190 -5.88 10.49 -16.51
CA LEU A 190 -6.80 9.52 -17.11
C LEU A 190 -7.78 10.15 -18.10
N ARG A 191 -7.73 9.71 -19.37
CA ARG A 191 -8.68 10.15 -20.42
C ARG A 191 -10.05 9.45 -20.31
N GLU A 192 -10.09 8.15 -20.05
CA GLU A 192 -11.34 7.36 -20.08
C GLU A 192 -12.24 7.60 -18.86
N SER A 193 -11.65 7.76 -17.67
CA SER A 193 -12.39 7.97 -16.42
C SER A 193 -12.84 9.41 -16.19
N ASP A 194 -12.50 10.31 -17.12
CA ASP A 194 -12.76 11.74 -17.04
C ASP A 194 -14.26 12.06 -16.82
N LYS A 195 -15.13 11.42 -17.59
CA LYS A 195 -16.59 11.67 -17.53
C LYS A 195 -17.15 11.42 -16.12
N LYS A 196 -16.79 10.30 -15.51
CA LYS A 196 -17.28 9.88 -14.18
C LYS A 196 -16.77 10.80 -13.08
N ILE A 197 -15.49 11.16 -13.14
CA ILE A 197 -14.87 12.13 -12.22
C ILE A 197 -15.57 13.49 -12.36
N ARG A 198 -15.71 14.00 -13.59
CA ARG A 198 -16.36 15.27 -13.86
C ARG A 198 -17.80 15.31 -13.37
N GLN A 199 -18.58 14.24 -13.57
CA GLN A 199 -19.94 14.15 -13.06
C GLN A 199 -19.98 14.23 -11.53
N ALA A 200 -19.08 13.54 -10.83
CA ALA A 200 -19.00 13.60 -9.37
C ALA A 200 -18.62 15.01 -8.88
N LEU A 201 -17.67 15.68 -9.54
CA LEU A 201 -17.27 17.05 -9.21
C LEU A 201 -18.39 18.07 -9.48
N VAL A 202 -19.15 17.92 -10.58
CA VAL A 202 -20.31 18.78 -10.89
C VAL A 202 -21.45 18.58 -9.89
N ALA A 203 -21.68 17.35 -9.43
CA ALA A 203 -22.66 17.10 -8.37
C ALA A 203 -22.20 17.77 -7.07
N ALA A 204 -20.94 17.57 -6.67
CA ALA A 204 -20.39 18.19 -5.46
C ALA A 204 -20.43 19.72 -5.50
N SER A 205 -20.15 20.36 -6.63
CA SER A 205 -20.20 21.82 -6.75
C SER A 205 -21.60 22.41 -6.57
N LYS A 206 -22.64 21.64 -6.88
CA LYS A 206 -24.04 22.08 -6.78
C LYS A 206 -24.70 21.74 -5.45
N SER A 207 -24.38 20.58 -4.90
CA SER A 207 -25.20 19.98 -3.84
C SER A 207 -24.42 19.46 -2.62
N ASP A 208 -23.10 19.65 -2.52
CA ASP A 208 -22.42 19.34 -1.25
C ASP A 208 -22.94 20.26 -0.14
N LYS A 209 -23.13 19.68 1.05
CA LYS A 209 -23.59 20.39 2.24
C LYS A 209 -22.66 21.52 2.68
N SER A 210 -21.35 21.40 2.42
CA SER A 210 -20.36 22.42 2.75
C SER A 210 -20.09 23.35 1.57
N GLU A 211 -20.17 24.65 1.84
CA GLU A 211 -19.77 25.68 0.87
C GLU A 211 -18.32 25.53 0.43
N GLY A 212 -17.41 25.18 1.35
CA GLY A 212 -16.01 24.99 1.02
C GLY A 212 -15.77 23.84 0.04
N VAL A 213 -16.57 22.76 0.12
CA VAL A 213 -16.50 21.66 -0.87
C VAL A 213 -17.08 22.12 -2.20
N ARG A 214 -18.24 22.82 -2.18
CA ARG A 214 -18.86 23.35 -3.40
C ARG A 214 -17.90 24.27 -4.16
N PHE A 215 -17.28 25.20 -3.46
CA PHE A 215 -16.31 26.17 -3.98
C PHE A 215 -15.08 25.46 -4.57
N ASN A 216 -14.47 24.52 -3.84
CA ASN A 216 -13.32 23.76 -4.34
C ASN A 216 -13.64 23.00 -5.62
N ALA A 217 -14.78 22.31 -5.66
CA ALA A 217 -15.20 21.56 -6.85
C ALA A 217 -15.47 22.49 -8.05
N ALA A 218 -16.14 23.62 -7.82
CA ALA A 218 -16.41 24.61 -8.88
C ALA A 218 -15.12 25.21 -9.46
N ASN A 219 -14.18 25.60 -8.60
CA ASN A 219 -12.92 26.21 -9.02
C ASN A 219 -12.05 25.26 -9.83
N LEU A 220 -11.92 24.00 -9.40
CA LEU A 220 -11.14 23.00 -10.14
C LEU A 220 -11.80 22.67 -11.50
N LEU A 221 -13.14 22.63 -11.56
CA LEU A 221 -13.85 22.49 -12.83
C LEU A 221 -13.64 23.68 -13.76
N LYS A 222 -13.57 24.91 -13.23
CA LYS A 222 -13.25 26.11 -14.02
C LYS A 222 -11.83 26.05 -14.57
N ALA A 223 -10.84 25.76 -13.72
CA ALA A 223 -9.45 25.63 -14.12
C ALA A 223 -9.25 24.61 -15.25
N SER A 224 -9.98 23.48 -15.20
CA SER A 224 -9.91 22.50 -16.29
C SER A 224 -10.48 23.01 -17.62
N LYS A 225 -11.54 23.82 -17.62
CA LYS A 225 -12.07 24.39 -18.87
C LYS A 225 -11.08 25.36 -19.51
N GLU A 226 -10.38 26.13 -18.68
CA GLU A 226 -9.32 27.05 -19.11
C GLU A 226 -8.13 26.26 -19.68
N GLU A 227 -7.70 25.16 -19.04
CA GLU A 227 -6.66 24.28 -19.57
C GLU A 227 -7.05 23.64 -20.93
N GLU A 228 -8.31 23.25 -21.11
CA GLU A 228 -8.83 22.70 -22.39
C GLU A 228 -8.80 23.76 -23.50
N LYS A 229 -9.28 24.97 -23.21
CA LYS A 229 -9.30 26.10 -24.17
C LYS A 229 -7.88 26.47 -24.64
N ASN A 230 -6.94 26.58 -23.71
CA ASN A 230 -5.56 26.95 -24.02
C ASN A 230 -4.85 25.89 -24.90
N LYS A 231 -5.20 24.60 -24.74
CA LYS A 231 -4.66 23.51 -25.57
C LYS A 231 -5.25 23.45 -26.98
N GLU A 232 -6.46 23.99 -27.17
CA GLU A 232 -7.07 24.11 -28.50
C GLU A 232 -6.45 25.28 -29.26
N GLU A 233 -6.28 26.43 -28.60
CA GLU A 233 -5.63 27.62 -29.17
C GLU A 233 -4.16 27.34 -29.57
N SER A 234 -3.40 26.60 -28.75
CA SER A 234 -2.00 26.25 -29.06
C SER A 234 -1.82 25.20 -30.17
N LYS A 235 -2.90 24.63 -30.71
CA LYS A 235 -2.86 23.69 -31.85
C LYS A 235 -3.23 24.34 -33.18
N THR A 236 -3.76 25.57 -33.13
CA THR A 236 -4.18 26.35 -34.29
C THR A 236 -3.14 27.38 -34.74
N ASP A 237 -2.06 27.56 -33.97
CA ASP A 237 -0.85 28.33 -34.31
C ASP A 237 0.28 27.40 -34.79
#